data_AF-A0A7C4ZNE3-F1
#
_entry.id   AF-A0A7C4ZNE3-F1
#
_cell.length_a   1.000
_cell.length_b   1.000
_cell.length_c   1.000
_cell.angle_alpha   90.00
_cell.angle_beta   90.00
_cell.angle_gamma   90.00
#
_symmetry.space_group_name_H-M   'P 1'
#
loop_
_entity.id
_entity.type
_entity.pdbx_description
1 polymer ?
#
loop_
_entity_poly.entity_id
_entity_poly.type
_entity_poly.pdbx_seq_one_letter_code
_entity_poly.pdbx_strand_id
1 'polypeptide(L)'
;MLRVVLLLVVIAGVAAFFTRPDEPKMREQAEAVLSDPQNISQSLESLGATLAGTRSYDNYYLASRYTISLDNRAVVSCWGAFTQVQCSRAAEAEAST
;
A
#
# COMPACT_ATOMS: atom_id res chain seq x y z
N MET A 1 20.07 -16.06 -25.97
CA MET A 1 19.78 -15.87 -24.53
C MET A 1 19.07 -14.55 -24.26
N LEU A 2 19.56 -13.40 -24.76
CA LEU A 2 18.90 -12.09 -24.60
C LEU A 2 17.42 -12.08 -25.05
N ARG A 3 17.10 -12.75 -26.17
CA ARG A 3 15.71 -12.90 -26.65
C ARG A 3 14.77 -13.59 -25.64
N VAL A 4 15.28 -14.58 -24.91
CA VAL A 4 14.50 -15.31 -23.90
C VAL A 4 14.32 -14.44 -22.65
N VAL A 5 15.37 -13.73 -22.24
CA VAL A 5 15.30 -12.79 -21.11
C VAL A 5 14.30 -11.67 -21.39
N LEU A 6 14.34 -11.06 -22.59
CA LEU A 6 13.37 -10.05 -23.01
C LEU A 6 11.93 -10.59 -22.97
N LEU A 7 11.73 -11.82 -23.46
CA LEU A 7 10.41 -12.45 -23.46
C LEU A 7 9.90 -12.68 -22.03
N LEU A 8 10.77 -13.11 -21.10
CA LEU A 8 10.41 -13.26 -19.69
C LEU A 8 10.08 -11.92 -19.02
N VAL A 9 10.81 -10.85 -19.32
CA VAL A 9 10.52 -9.50 -18.78
C VAL A 9 9.17 -8.99 -19.27
N VAL A 10 8.84 -9.19 -20.55
CA VAL A 10 7.54 -8.80 -21.11
C VAL A 10 6.41 -9.58 -20.43
N ILE A 11 6.57 -10.90 -20.28
CA ILE A 11 5.56 -11.73 -19.59
C ILE A 11 5.37 -11.27 -18.15
N ALA A 12 6.46 -11.03 -17.41
CA ALA A 12 6.40 -10.57 -16.02
C ALA A 12 5.72 -9.20 -15.91
N GLY A 13 6.00 -8.27 -16.82
CA GLY A 13 5.35 -6.96 -16.86
C GLY A 13 3.85 -7.04 -17.15
N VAL A 14 3.45 -7.90 -18.11
CA VAL A 14 2.02 -8.14 -18.39
C VAL A 14 1.34 -8.80 -17.19
N ALA A 15 1.97 -9.80 -16.57
CA ALA A 15 1.44 -10.45 -15.38
C ALA A 15 1.25 -9.44 -14.23
N ALA A 16 2.23 -8.57 -13.96
CA ALA A 16 2.13 -7.52 -12.95
C ALA A 16 0.95 -6.57 -13.21
N PHE A 17 0.75 -6.16 -14.46
CA PHE A 17 -0.34 -5.27 -14.84
C PHE A 17 -1.73 -5.87 -14.54
N PHE A 18 -1.92 -7.17 -14.82
CA PHE A 18 -3.18 -7.85 -14.53
C PHE A 18 -3.36 -8.25 -13.07
N THR A 19 -2.28 -8.47 -12.34
CA THR A 19 -2.33 -9.01 -10.96
C THR A 19 -2.19 -7.95 -9.88
N ARG A 20 -1.87 -6.69 -10.24
CA ARG A 20 -1.77 -5.56 -9.31
C ARG A 20 -3.02 -5.45 -8.42
N PRO A 21 -2.86 -5.07 -7.15
CA PRO A 21 -3.99 -4.95 -6.25
C PRO A 21 -4.76 -3.66 -6.55
N ASP A 22 -6.07 -3.78 -6.57
CA ASP A 22 -7.02 -2.69 -6.68
C ASP A 22 -7.24 -2.00 -5.34
N GLU A 23 -7.77 -0.78 -5.38
CA GLU A 23 -8.03 0.05 -4.20
C GLU A 23 -8.73 -0.68 -3.05
N PRO A 24 -9.84 -1.44 -3.24
CA PRO A 24 -10.54 -2.06 -2.13
C PRO A 24 -9.68 -3.13 -1.43
N LYS A 25 -8.85 -3.87 -2.19
CA LYS A 25 -7.92 -4.85 -1.60
C LYS A 25 -6.83 -4.17 -0.78
N MET A 26 -6.32 -3.03 -1.24
CA MET A 26 -5.35 -2.25 -0.46
C MET A 26 -5.97 -1.60 0.77
N ARG A 27 -7.22 -1.13 0.67
CA ARG A 27 -7.99 -0.56 1.78
C ARG A 27 -8.22 -1.58 2.89
N GLU A 28 -8.61 -2.80 2.55
CA GLU A 28 -8.84 -3.89 3.53
C GLU A 28 -7.55 -4.18 4.33
N GLN A 29 -6.39 -4.22 3.65
CA GLN A 29 -5.10 -4.43 4.31
C GLN A 29 -4.71 -3.22 5.18
N ALA A 30 -4.99 -2.00 4.73
CA ALA A 30 -4.77 -0.80 5.53
C ALA A 30 -5.62 -0.78 6.80
N GLU A 31 -6.89 -1.19 6.70
CA GLU A 31 -7.82 -1.32 7.83
C GLU A 31 -7.37 -2.41 8.81
N ALA A 32 -6.82 -3.52 8.32
CA ALA A 32 -6.21 -4.54 9.16
C ALA A 32 -5.03 -3.99 9.97
N VAL A 33 -4.14 -3.21 9.34
CA VAL A 33 -3.03 -2.54 10.05
C VAL A 33 -3.54 -1.52 11.06
N LEU A 34 -4.57 -0.73 10.72
CA LEU A 34 -5.18 0.25 11.61
C LEU A 34 -5.83 -0.38 12.85
N SER A 35 -6.44 -1.55 12.67
CA SER A 35 -7.17 -2.29 13.71
C SER A 35 -6.26 -3.13 14.62
N ASP A 36 -4.96 -3.23 14.32
CA ASP A 36 -4.01 -3.98 15.13
C ASP A 36 -3.84 -3.34 16.52
N PRO A 37 -4.22 -4.04 17.62
CA PRO A 37 -4.19 -3.52 18.98
C PRO A 37 -2.78 -3.43 19.60
N GLN A 38 -1.72 -3.85 18.91
CA GLN A 38 -0.36 -3.84 19.47
C GLN A 38 0.20 -2.44 19.81
N ASN A 39 -0.47 -1.34 19.44
CA ASN A 39 -0.07 0.03 19.80
C ASN A 39 -1.25 0.90 20.29
N ILE A 40 -1.63 0.73 21.55
CA ILE A 40 -2.78 1.41 22.20
C ILE A 40 -2.68 2.95 22.17
N SER A 41 -1.48 3.53 22.25
CA SER A 41 -1.26 4.98 22.15
C SER A 41 -1.56 5.53 20.75
N GLN A 42 -1.41 4.70 19.71
CA GLN A 42 -1.70 5.05 18.32
C GLN A 42 -3.15 4.71 17.91
N SER A 43 -3.94 4.09 18.79
CA SER A 43 -5.34 3.76 18.50
C SER A 43 -6.21 5.00 18.32
N LEU A 44 -5.90 6.12 18.99
CA LEU A 44 -6.61 7.40 18.79
C LEU A 44 -6.32 8.02 17.43
N GLU A 45 -5.05 8.01 16.98
CA GLU A 45 -4.65 8.43 15.64
C GLU A 45 -5.21 7.49 14.56
N SER A 46 -5.28 6.19 14.84
CA SER A 46 -5.92 5.19 13.97
C SER A 46 -7.43 5.45 13.81
N LEU A 47 -8.13 5.73 14.91
CA LEU A 47 -9.55 6.11 14.88
C LEU A 47 -9.77 7.43 14.14
N GLY A 48 -8.90 8.42 14.37
CA GLY A 48 -8.90 9.69 13.64
C GLY A 48 -8.65 9.50 12.14
N ALA A 49 -7.69 8.67 11.75
CA ALA A 49 -7.39 8.36 10.36
C ALA A 49 -8.51 7.54 9.68
N THR A 50 -9.20 6.68 10.43
CA THR A 50 -10.34 5.92 9.92
C THR A 50 -11.54 6.83 9.64
N LEU A 51 -11.82 7.78 10.53
CA LEU A 51 -13.01 8.65 10.50
C LEU A 51 -12.81 9.94 9.68
N ALA A 52 -11.64 10.58 9.80
CA ALA A 52 -11.33 11.88 9.20
C ALA A 52 -10.12 11.82 8.24
N GLY A 53 -9.51 10.66 8.06
CA GLY A 53 -8.37 10.51 7.16
C GLY A 53 -8.77 10.62 5.69
N THR A 54 -8.01 11.41 4.96
CA THR A 54 -8.09 11.48 3.50
C THR A 54 -7.42 10.24 2.91
N ARG A 55 -8.11 9.57 1.98
CA ARG A 55 -7.64 8.36 1.31
C ARG A 55 -7.20 8.72 -0.10
N SER A 56 -6.01 8.28 -0.49
CA SER A 56 -5.49 8.44 -1.86
C SER A 56 -5.05 7.09 -2.40
N TYR A 57 -5.42 6.80 -3.65
CA TYR A 57 -4.95 5.64 -4.40
C TYR A 57 -4.22 6.11 -5.66
N ASP A 58 -2.94 5.80 -5.74
CA ASP A 58 -2.09 6.10 -6.88
C ASP A 58 -1.76 4.81 -7.64
N ASN A 59 -1.93 4.86 -8.96
CA ASN A 59 -1.71 3.71 -9.82
C ASN A 59 -0.50 3.95 -10.74
N TYR A 60 0.53 3.13 -10.60
CA TYR A 60 1.81 3.21 -11.32
C TYR A 60 1.96 2.11 -12.38
N TYR A 61 0.86 1.64 -12.97
CA TYR A 61 0.80 0.57 -13.97
C TYR A 61 1.17 -0.82 -13.43
N LEU A 62 2.41 -1.03 -12.95
CA LEU A 62 2.92 -2.28 -12.37
C LEU A 62 2.82 -2.33 -10.84
N ALA A 63 2.70 -1.16 -10.22
CA ALA A 63 2.56 -1.00 -8.79
C ALA A 63 1.36 -0.09 -8.48
N SER A 64 0.94 -0.11 -7.23
CA SER A 64 -0.12 0.73 -6.70
C SER A 64 0.28 1.18 -5.31
N ARG A 65 -0.19 2.36 -4.93
CA ARG A 65 0.02 2.91 -3.60
C ARG A 65 -1.32 3.34 -3.05
N TYR A 66 -1.57 3.01 -1.79
CA TYR A 66 -2.74 3.46 -1.06
C TYR A 66 -2.27 4.14 0.22
N THR A 67 -2.67 5.39 0.44
CA THR A 67 -2.23 6.18 1.59
C THR A 67 -3.43 6.75 2.33
N ILE A 68 -3.38 6.70 3.66
CA ILE A 68 -4.35 7.33 4.55
C ILE A 68 -3.61 8.44 5.29
N SER A 69 -4.05 9.68 5.10
CA SER A 69 -3.45 10.87 5.72
C SER A 69 -4.41 11.56 6.67
N LEU A 70 -3.92 12.00 7.83
CA LEU A 70 -4.65 12.79 8.82
C LEU A 70 -3.86 14.09 9.07
N ASP A 71 -4.52 15.24 9.00
CA ASP A 71 -3.87 16.57 9.13
C ASP A 71 -2.62 16.72 8.25
N ASN A 72 -2.73 16.32 6.98
CA ASN A 72 -1.65 16.41 6.00
C ASN A 72 -0.40 15.55 6.33
N ARG A 73 -0.51 14.60 7.27
CA ARG A 73 0.52 13.60 7.59
C ARG A 73 0.03 12.20 7.22
N ALA A 74 0.85 11.42 6.52
CA ALA A 74 0.53 10.03 6.27
C ALA A 74 0.50 9.26 7.60
N VAL A 75 -0.52 8.44 7.82
CA VAL A 75 -0.64 7.58 9.00
C VAL A 75 -0.40 6.12 8.60
N VAL A 76 -0.92 5.74 7.43
CA VAL A 76 -0.70 4.41 6.82
C VAL A 76 -0.35 4.58 5.36
N SER A 77 0.69 3.88 4.92
CA SER A 77 1.09 3.77 3.52
C SER A 77 1.16 2.30 3.14
N CYS A 78 0.35 1.91 2.18
CA CYS A 78 0.37 0.59 1.57
C CYS A 78 0.95 0.66 0.16
N TRP A 79 1.86 -0.25 -0.14
CA TRP A 79 2.41 -0.49 -1.45
C TRP A 79 1.97 -1.85 -1.96
N GLY A 80 1.53 -1.88 -3.20
CA GLY A 80 1.08 -3.09 -3.86
C GLY A 80 1.86 -3.32 -5.15
N ALA A 81 2.34 -4.53 -5.36
CA ALA A 81 2.96 -4.97 -6.61
C ALA A 81 2.57 -6.42 -6.87
N PHE A 82 2.12 -6.72 -8.09
CA PHE A 82 1.46 -8.01 -8.39
C PHE A 82 0.34 -8.30 -7.37
N THR A 83 0.20 -9.53 -6.88
CA THR A 83 -0.81 -9.90 -5.89
C THR A 83 -0.45 -9.52 -4.45
N GLN A 84 0.72 -8.94 -4.21
CA GLN A 84 1.26 -8.67 -2.89
C GLN A 84 0.93 -7.24 -2.46
N VAL A 85 0.52 -7.07 -1.21
CA VAL A 85 0.29 -5.78 -0.56
C VAL A 85 1.13 -5.75 0.71
N GLN A 86 1.88 -4.67 0.88
CA GLN A 86 2.68 -4.39 2.05
C GLN A 86 2.23 -3.06 2.63
N CYS A 87 1.76 -3.07 3.86
CA CYS A 87 1.29 -1.88 4.56
C CYS A 87 2.22 -1.57 5.72
N SER A 88 2.66 -0.32 5.80
CA SER A 88 3.42 0.20 6.93
C SER A 88 2.72 1.42 7.53
N ARG A 89 2.85 1.58 8.85
CA ARG A 89 2.50 2.84 9.49
C ARG A 89 3.60 3.85 9.20
N ALA A 90 3.25 5.11 8.97
CA ALA A 90 4.19 6.11 8.47
C ALA A 90 5.42 6.34 9.38
N ALA A 91 5.28 6.12 10.70
CA ALA A 91 6.40 6.17 11.64
C ALA A 91 7.49 5.12 11.34
N GLU A 92 7.15 3.97 10.74
CA GLU A 92 8.11 2.96 10.28
C GLU A 92 8.53 3.17 8.82
N ALA A 93 7.64 3.72 7.98
CA ALA A 93 7.92 3.98 6.57
C ALA A 93 9.03 5.02 6.36
N GLU A 94 9.10 6.04 7.22
CA GLU A 94 10.13 7.08 7.18
C GLU A 94 11.50 6.60 7.69
N ALA A 95 11.54 5.54 8.50
CA ALA A 95 12.77 4.98 9.07
C ALA A 95 13.51 4.02 8.11
N SER A 96 12.98 3.78 6.91
CA SER A 96 13.50 2.80 5.94
C SER A 96 14.26 3.44 4.76
N THR A 97 14.49 4.76 4.77
CA THR A 97 15.24 5.49 3.73
C THR A 97 16.67 5.78 4.18
#